data_AF-A0A2G9TJE7-F1
#
_entry.id   AF-A0A2G9TJE7-F1
#
_cell.length_a   1.000
_cell.length_b   1.000
_cell.length_c   1.000
_cell.angle_alpha   90.00
_cell.angle_beta   90.00
_cell.angle_gamma   90.00
#
_symmetry.space_group_name_H-M   'P 1'
#
loop_
_entity.id
_entity.type
_entity.pdbx_description
1 polymer ?
#
loop_
_entity_poly.entity_id
_entity_poly.type
_entity_poly.pdbx_seq_one_letter_code
_entity_poly.pdbx_strand_id
1 'polypeptide(L)'
;MSAGDKMDTNSDDEDNRYLMDCLDLLVAAGYFRARIKGLATFDKIVGGMVWCLSHCNQKIDTFLVFIEDLDIGHKITLTEKVVRVLTDLRCPHPIEPHQIQGLDLQNIYPVIQWLVKMAMDSKASRAEYLKSYIDYQYNKTCGKVSFYLSL
;
A
#
# COMPACT_ATOMS: atom_id res chain seq x y z
N MET A 1 -17.93 11.76 46.19
CA MET A 1 -17.52 12.72 45.14
C MET A 1 -16.01 12.61 45.00
N SER A 2 -15.39 12.40 43.84
CA SER A 2 -15.85 12.42 42.46
C SER A 2 -15.15 11.32 41.68
N ALA A 3 -15.89 10.71 40.76
CA ALA A 3 -15.35 9.91 39.67
C ALA A 3 -14.66 10.85 38.66
N GLY A 4 -13.58 10.38 38.05
CA GLY A 4 -12.88 11.11 37.00
C GLY A 4 -11.52 10.49 36.72
N ASP A 5 -11.48 9.29 36.15
CA ASP A 5 -10.31 8.76 35.43
C ASP A 5 -10.61 7.48 34.60
N LYS A 6 -11.72 7.43 33.84
CA LYS A 6 -12.09 6.23 33.06
C LYS A 6 -12.47 6.50 31.60
N MET A 7 -12.22 7.70 31.07
CA MET A 7 -12.70 8.07 29.74
C MET A 7 -11.61 8.02 28.66
N ASP A 8 -10.32 8.06 29.01
CA ASP A 8 -9.23 8.19 28.02
C ASP A 8 -8.65 6.83 27.56
N THR A 9 -8.75 5.78 28.38
CA THR A 9 -8.13 4.46 28.09
C THR A 9 -8.79 3.73 26.91
N ASN A 10 -10.08 3.95 26.66
CA ASN A 10 -10.81 3.25 25.59
C ASN A 10 -10.43 3.74 24.19
N SER A 11 -10.10 5.02 24.02
CA SER A 11 -9.74 5.61 22.72
C SER A 11 -8.37 5.14 22.26
N ASP A 12 -7.38 5.17 23.16
CA ASP A 12 -6.02 4.70 22.87
C ASP A 12 -6.01 3.22 22.51
N ASP A 13 -6.87 2.41 23.14
CA ASP A 13 -7.04 1.00 22.83
C ASP A 13 -7.68 0.76 21.45
N GLU A 14 -8.62 1.61 21.02
CA GLU A 14 -9.24 1.55 19.69
C GLU A 14 -8.26 1.95 18.58
N ASP A 15 -7.53 3.04 18.77
CA ASP A 15 -6.53 3.50 17.80
C ASP A 15 -5.41 2.47 17.65
N ASN A 16 -4.96 1.87 18.75
CA ASN A 16 -3.97 0.81 18.70
C ASN A 16 -4.49 -0.46 17.98
N ARG A 17 -5.79 -0.78 18.09
CA ARG A 17 -6.42 -1.84 17.31
C ARG A 17 -6.38 -1.54 15.82
N TYR A 18 -6.85 -0.37 15.40
CA TYR A 18 -6.81 0.03 13.98
C TYR A 18 -5.39 0.06 13.42
N LEU A 19 -4.42 0.50 14.22
CA LEU A 19 -3.02 0.48 13.84
C LEU A 19 -2.54 -0.94 13.54
N MET A 20 -2.77 -1.86 14.48
CA MET A 20 -2.35 -3.26 14.31
C MET A 20 -3.03 -3.90 13.10
N ASP A 21 -4.33 -3.65 12.91
CA ASP A 21 -5.07 -4.14 11.75
C ASP A 21 -4.52 -3.59 10.42
N CYS A 22 -4.19 -2.30 10.35
CA CYS A 22 -3.52 -1.71 9.18
C CYS A 22 -2.18 -2.41 8.90
N LEU A 23 -1.34 -2.57 9.93
CA LEU A 23 -0.02 -3.18 9.79
C LEU A 23 -0.12 -4.65 9.37
N ASP A 24 -1.07 -5.40 9.93
CA ASP A 24 -1.30 -6.80 9.60
C ASP A 24 -1.77 -6.99 8.16
N LEU A 25 -2.67 -6.13 7.67
CA LEU A 25 -3.08 -6.11 6.27
C LEU A 25 -1.90 -5.82 5.33
N LEU A 26 -1.08 -4.82 5.65
CA LEU A 26 0.10 -4.47 4.87
C LEU A 26 1.12 -5.62 4.83
N VAL A 27 1.36 -6.29 5.96
CA VAL A 27 2.25 -7.45 6.04
C VAL A 27 1.69 -8.61 5.22
N ALA A 28 0.40 -8.90 5.32
CA ALA A 28 -0.26 -9.94 4.54
C ALA A 28 -0.18 -9.67 3.03
N ALA A 29 -0.20 -8.41 2.62
CA ALA A 29 0.01 -8.00 1.22
C ALA A 29 1.47 -8.22 0.74
N GLY A 30 2.42 -8.31 1.67
CA GLY A 30 3.85 -8.47 1.41
C GLY A 30 4.70 -7.22 1.70
N TYR A 31 4.15 -6.22 2.39
CA TYR A 31 4.91 -5.06 2.88
C TYR A 31 5.47 -5.32 4.28
N PHE A 32 6.63 -5.99 4.36
CA PHE A 32 7.21 -6.42 5.63
C PHE A 32 7.82 -5.29 6.48
N ARG A 33 8.09 -4.10 5.90
CA ARG A 33 8.63 -2.95 6.66
C ARG A 33 7.68 -2.50 7.78
N ALA A 34 6.38 -2.78 7.67
CA ALA A 34 5.41 -2.58 8.74
C ALA A 34 5.79 -3.26 10.08
N ARG A 35 6.60 -4.33 10.07
CA ARG A 35 7.07 -5.02 11.28
C ARG A 35 8.36 -4.48 11.89
N ILE A 36 9.05 -3.54 11.23
CA ILE A 36 10.33 -3.03 11.73
C ILE A 36 10.11 -2.34 13.09
N LYS A 37 10.84 -2.79 14.11
CA LYS A 37 10.82 -2.19 15.44
C LYS A 37 11.59 -0.88 15.41
N GLY A 38 11.06 0.17 16.05
CA GLY A 38 11.69 1.49 16.08
C GLY A 38 11.41 2.38 14.86
N LEU A 39 10.83 1.85 13.78
CA LEU A 39 10.34 2.67 12.67
C LEU A 39 9.07 3.42 13.09
N ALA A 40 8.99 4.71 12.76
CA ALA A 40 7.85 5.55 13.11
C ALA A 40 6.54 5.02 12.51
N THR A 41 5.44 5.17 13.25
CA THR A 41 4.10 4.75 12.79
C THR A 41 3.73 5.38 11.46
N PHE A 42 4.03 6.66 11.29
CA PHE A 42 3.85 7.38 10.02
C PHE A 42 4.59 6.70 8.87
N ASP A 43 5.87 6.36 9.06
CA ASP A 43 6.69 5.75 8.01
C ASP A 43 6.19 4.36 7.63
N LYS A 44 5.66 3.60 8.59
CA LYS A 44 5.03 2.29 8.33
C LYS A 44 3.75 2.43 7.51
N ILE A 45 2.85 3.32 7.90
CA ILE A 45 1.56 3.51 7.25
C ILE A 45 1.74 4.14 5.88
N VAL A 46 2.39 5.30 5.80
CA VAL A 46 2.58 6.03 4.54
C VAL A 46 3.49 5.26 3.59
N GLY A 47 4.55 4.63 4.10
CA GLY A 47 5.37 3.73 3.31
C GLY A 47 4.58 2.55 2.75
N GLY A 48 3.64 2.00 3.53
CA GLY A 48 2.70 0.98 3.09
C GLY A 48 1.73 1.47 2.01
N MET A 49 1.16 2.66 2.16
CA MET A 49 0.30 3.30 1.17
C MET A 49 1.03 3.51 -0.16
N VAL A 50 2.22 4.11 -0.11
CA VAL A 50 3.07 4.35 -1.28
C VAL A 50 3.45 3.03 -1.95
N TRP A 51 3.76 2.01 -1.16
CA TRP A 51 4.05 0.68 -1.69
C TRP A 51 2.83 0.09 -2.42
N CYS A 52 1.62 0.18 -1.87
CA CYS A 52 0.41 -0.27 -2.55
C CYS A 52 0.20 0.47 -3.87
N LEU A 53 0.34 1.80 -3.86
CA LEU A 53 0.22 2.65 -5.05
C LEU A 53 1.26 2.29 -6.12
N SER A 54 2.47 1.87 -5.74
CA SER A 54 3.51 1.45 -6.69
C SER A 54 3.15 0.18 -7.47
N HIS A 55 2.21 -0.63 -6.98
CA HIS A 55 1.72 -1.82 -7.69
C HIS A 55 0.49 -1.52 -8.57
N CYS A 56 -0.09 -0.33 -8.48
CA CYS A 56 -1.23 0.05 -9.30
C CYS A 56 -0.81 0.20 -10.77
N ASN A 57 -1.50 -0.50 -11.67
CA ASN A 57 -1.12 -0.65 -13.08
C ASN A 57 -1.45 0.57 -13.96
N GLN A 58 -1.57 1.77 -13.39
CA GLN A 58 -1.84 2.99 -14.15
C GLN A 58 -0.58 3.84 -14.28
N LYS A 59 -0.53 4.64 -15.35
CA LYS A 59 0.48 5.69 -15.63
C LYS A 59 0.42 6.80 -14.58
N ILE A 60 0.53 6.45 -13.31
CA ILE A 60 0.73 7.37 -12.21
C ILE A 60 2.19 7.78 -12.36
N ASP A 61 2.42 8.86 -13.11
CA ASP A 61 3.73 9.51 -13.27
C ASP A 61 4.09 10.24 -11.98
N THR A 62 4.07 9.52 -10.87
CA THR A 62 4.34 10.07 -9.55
C THR A 62 5.52 9.32 -9.01
N PHE A 63 6.68 9.98 -9.13
CA PHE A 63 7.82 9.79 -8.25
C PHE A 63 7.37 10.04 -6.80
N LEU A 64 6.57 9.13 -6.24
CA LEU A 64 6.38 8.97 -4.80
C LEU A 64 7.69 8.37 -4.28
N VAL A 65 8.71 9.22 -4.17
CA VAL A 65 9.96 8.86 -3.51
C VAL A 65 9.68 8.93 -2.01
N PHE A 66 9.42 7.77 -1.42
CA PHE A 66 9.39 7.62 0.02
C PHE A 66 10.82 7.41 0.53
N ILE A 67 11.22 8.24 1.48
CA ILE A 67 12.47 8.10 2.26
C ILE A 67 12.03 8.08 3.72
N GLU A 68 12.72 7.33 4.56
CA GLU A 68 12.45 7.33 6.00
C GLU A 68 13.00 8.62 6.64
N ASP A 69 12.46 9.03 7.79
CA ASP A 69 12.89 10.23 8.53
C ASP A 69 12.74 11.55 7.75
N LEU A 70 11.68 11.67 6.92
CA LEU A 70 11.40 12.91 6.21
C LEU A 70 11.21 14.09 7.15
N ASP A 71 11.81 15.23 6.77
CA ASP A 71 11.50 16.52 7.37
C ASP A 71 10.00 16.86 7.22
N ILE A 72 9.47 17.67 8.12
CA ILE A 72 8.03 17.94 8.21
C ILE A 72 7.46 18.52 6.92
N GLY A 73 8.23 19.36 6.21
CA GLY A 73 7.83 19.89 4.89
C GLY A 73 7.68 18.79 3.84
N HIS A 74 8.59 17.81 3.83
CA HIS A 74 8.52 16.69 2.90
C HIS A 74 7.39 15.71 3.26
N LYS A 75 7.08 15.52 4.55
CA LYS A 75 5.93 14.73 4.99
C LYS A 75 4.62 15.32 4.48
N ILE A 76 4.44 16.64 4.61
CA ILE A 76 3.26 17.36 4.11
C ILE A 76 3.14 17.15 2.60
N THR A 77 4.18 17.48 1.84
CA THR A 77 4.18 17.32 0.37
C THR A 77 3.93 15.87 -0.06
N LEU A 78 4.45 14.88 0.67
CA LEU A 78 4.20 13.48 0.38
C LEU A 78 2.73 13.12 0.60
N THR A 79 2.13 13.51 1.73
CA THR A 79 0.71 13.23 2.01
C THR A 79 -0.23 13.87 0.99
N GLU A 80 0.04 15.10 0.56
CA GLU A 80 -0.71 15.76 -0.51
C GLU A 80 -0.64 14.99 -1.84
N LYS A 81 0.56 14.52 -2.21
CA LYS A 81 0.75 13.69 -3.41
C LYS A 81 -0.01 12.37 -3.29
N VAL A 82 0.03 11.70 -2.13
CA VAL A 82 -0.71 10.46 -1.90
C VAL A 82 -2.22 10.69 -2.10
N VAL A 83 -2.79 11.74 -1.48
CA VAL A 83 -4.22 12.08 -1.63
C VAL A 83 -4.60 12.40 -3.07
N ARG A 84 -3.75 13.13 -3.80
CA ARG A 84 -3.95 13.39 -5.22
C ARG A 84 -4.02 12.10 -6.03
N VAL A 85 -3.09 11.17 -5.81
CA VAL A 85 -3.08 9.87 -6.51
C VAL A 85 -4.31 9.03 -6.14
N LEU A 86 -4.73 9.04 -4.87
CA LEU A 86 -5.96 8.36 -4.44
C LEU A 86 -7.19 8.92 -5.15
N THR A 87 -7.25 10.23 -5.36
CA THR A 87 -8.30 10.90 -6.14
C THR A 87 -8.28 10.46 -7.60
N ASP A 88 -7.09 10.42 -8.23
CA ASP A 88 -6.93 9.98 -9.61
C ASP A 88 -7.34 8.51 -9.81
N LEU A 89 -7.05 7.66 -8.82
CA LEU A 89 -7.47 6.26 -8.78
C LEU A 89 -8.95 6.06 -8.38
N ARG A 90 -9.69 7.14 -8.09
CA ARG A 90 -11.10 7.12 -7.68
C ARG A 90 -11.34 6.26 -6.42
N CYS A 91 -10.50 6.44 -5.41
CA CYS A 91 -10.72 5.83 -4.09
C CYS A 91 -12.12 6.21 -3.56
N PRO A 92 -12.96 5.24 -3.12
CA PRO A 92 -14.30 5.52 -2.61
C PRO A 92 -14.30 6.10 -1.19
N HIS A 93 -13.15 6.06 -0.50
CA HIS A 93 -13.00 6.53 0.86
C HIS A 93 -12.33 7.91 0.84
N PRO A 94 -13.04 8.98 1.27
CA PRO A 94 -12.46 10.32 1.31
C PRO A 94 -11.38 10.38 2.39
N ILE A 95 -10.24 10.99 2.06
CA ILE A 95 -9.15 11.21 3.00
C ILE A 95 -8.42 12.50 2.66
N GLU A 96 -8.14 13.30 3.67
CA GLU A 96 -7.43 14.57 3.55
C GLU A 96 -5.97 14.44 4.03
N PRO A 97 -5.04 15.28 3.53
CA PRO A 97 -3.62 15.16 3.88
C PRO A 97 -3.35 15.26 5.39
N HIS A 98 -4.07 16.14 6.09
CA HIS A 98 -3.92 16.32 7.55
C HIS A 98 -4.34 15.08 8.33
N GLN A 99 -5.28 14.28 7.83
CA GLN A 99 -5.70 13.02 8.46
C GLN A 99 -4.58 11.98 8.38
N ILE A 100 -3.85 11.93 7.25
CA ILE A 100 -2.68 11.05 7.09
C ILE A 100 -1.53 11.53 7.99
N GLN A 101 -1.26 12.84 8.00
CA GLN A 101 -0.21 13.43 8.82
C GLN A 101 -0.48 13.28 10.33
N GLY A 102 -1.74 13.42 10.75
CA GLY A 102 -2.21 13.28 12.12
C GLY A 102 -2.43 11.82 12.55
N LEU A 103 -2.23 10.85 11.66
CA LEU A 103 -2.48 9.42 11.91
C LEU A 103 -3.91 9.15 12.39
N ASP A 104 -4.90 9.72 11.71
CA ASP A 104 -6.31 9.43 11.90
C ASP A 104 -6.63 8.02 11.38
N LEU A 105 -6.34 7.01 12.21
CA LEU A 105 -6.36 5.60 11.84
C LEU A 105 -7.76 5.11 11.45
N GLN A 106 -8.81 5.71 12.00
CA GLN A 106 -10.20 5.39 11.68
C GLN A 106 -10.51 5.68 10.20
N ASN A 107 -10.01 6.80 9.67
CA ASN A 107 -10.18 7.17 8.27
C ASN A 107 -9.11 6.54 7.36
N ILE A 108 -7.90 6.29 7.87
CA ILE A 108 -6.82 5.62 7.13
C ILE A 108 -7.13 4.13 6.88
N TYR A 109 -7.70 3.43 7.85
CA TYR A 109 -7.96 1.99 7.77
C TYR A 109 -8.74 1.55 6.53
N PRO A 110 -9.91 2.13 6.18
CA PRO A 110 -10.64 1.75 4.97
C PRO A 110 -9.85 2.06 3.68
N VAL A 111 -9.03 3.11 3.68
CA VAL A 111 -8.14 3.42 2.55
C VAL A 111 -7.06 2.35 2.38
N ILE A 112 -6.45 1.89 3.49
CA ILE A 112 -5.48 0.78 3.48
C ILE A 112 -6.13 -0.50 2.97
N GLN A 113 -7.33 -0.86 3.43
CA GLN A 113 -8.05 -2.04 2.97
C GLN A 113 -8.24 -2.02 1.45
N TRP A 114 -8.71 -0.88 0.92
CA TRP A 114 -8.92 -0.70 -0.52
C TRP A 114 -7.60 -0.75 -1.31
N LEU A 115 -6.56 -0.06 -0.84
CA LEU A 115 -5.23 -0.05 -1.46
C LEU A 115 -4.59 -1.44 -1.50
N VAL A 116 -4.67 -2.20 -0.41
CA VAL A 116 -4.15 -3.57 -0.34
C VAL A 116 -4.87 -4.45 -1.35
N LYS A 117 -6.21 -4.38 -1.40
CA LYS A 117 -6.99 -5.14 -2.38
C LYS A 117 -6.57 -4.81 -3.81
N MET A 118 -6.51 -3.53 -4.16
CA MET A 118 -6.07 -3.09 -5.49
C MET A 118 -4.65 -3.55 -5.85
N ALA A 119 -3.72 -3.47 -4.89
CA ALA A 119 -2.36 -3.93 -5.09
C ALA A 119 -2.30 -5.44 -5.32
N MET A 120 -3.10 -6.24 -4.60
CA MET A 120 -3.15 -7.70 -4.79
C MET A 120 -3.77 -8.07 -6.14
N ASP A 121 -4.88 -7.42 -6.51
CA ASP A 121 -5.52 -7.64 -7.81
C ASP A 121 -4.54 -7.32 -8.96
N SER A 122 -3.82 -6.20 -8.86
CA SER A 122 -2.81 -5.80 -9.85
C SER A 122 -1.64 -6.79 -9.93
N LYS A 123 -1.18 -7.32 -8.79
CA LYS A 123 -0.14 -8.37 -8.77
C LYS A 123 -0.63 -9.66 -9.42
N ALA A 124 -1.86 -10.08 -9.15
CA ALA A 124 -2.46 -11.27 -9.73
C ALA A 124 -2.59 -11.14 -11.25
N SER A 125 -3.15 -10.02 -11.74
CA SER A 125 -3.25 -9.76 -13.19
C SER A 125 -1.89 -9.72 -13.88
N ARG A 126 -0.87 -9.12 -13.25
CA ARG A 126 0.50 -9.10 -13.79
C ARG A 126 1.12 -10.50 -13.84
N ALA A 127 0.89 -11.33 -12.81
CA ALA A 127 1.38 -12.70 -12.79
C ALA A 127 0.74 -13.55 -13.89
N GLU A 128 -0.57 -13.40 -14.12
CA GLU A 128 -1.29 -14.10 -15.19
C GLU A 128 -0.84 -13.66 -16.59
N TYR A 129 -0.66 -12.35 -16.79
CA TYR A 129 -0.11 -11.81 -18.03
C TYR A 129 1.30 -12.35 -18.30
N LEU A 130 2.17 -12.33 -17.28
CA LEU A 130 3.54 -12.81 -17.40
C LEU A 130 3.58 -14.31 -17.71
N LYS A 131 2.74 -15.12 -17.06
CA LYS A 131 2.61 -16.55 -17.35
C LYS A 131 2.21 -16.78 -18.81
N SER A 132 1.15 -16.11 -19.26
CA SER A 132 0.67 -16.20 -20.65
C SER A 132 1.74 -15.79 -21.66
N TYR A 133 2.51 -14.74 -21.34
CA TYR A 133 3.63 -14.28 -22.17
C TYR A 133 4.77 -15.30 -22.22
N ILE A 134 5.15 -15.89 -21.08
CA ILE A 134 6.18 -16.92 -21.00
C ILE A 134 5.76 -18.16 -21.81
N ASP A 135 4.52 -18.62 -21.65
CA ASP A 135 3.98 -19.77 -22.40
C ASP A 135 4.01 -19.51 -23.91
N TYR A 136 3.62 -18.30 -24.33
CA TYR A 136 3.70 -17.86 -25.72
C TYR A 136 5.14 -17.87 -26.26
N GLN A 137 6.10 -17.31 -25.52
CA GLN A 137 7.50 -17.26 -25.94
C GLN A 137 8.14 -18.65 -25.98
N TYR A 138 7.82 -19.51 -25.01
CA TYR A 138 8.27 -20.90 -24.98
C TYR A 138 7.79 -21.67 -26.21
N ASN A 139 6.49 -21.62 -26.51
CA ASN A 139 5.92 -22.28 -27.69
C ASN A 139 6.53 -21.77 -29.00
N LYS A 140 6.77 -20.46 -29.11
CA LYS A 140 7.39 -19.85 -30.29
C LYS A 140 8.84 -20.31 -30.52
N THR A 141 9.58 -20.55 -29.45
CA THR A 141 11.03 -20.81 -29.48
C THR A 141 11.33 -22.31 -29.50
N CYS A 142 10.70 -23.09 -28.63
CA CYS A 142 10.90 -24.54 -28.52
C CYS A 142 10.05 -25.34 -29.53
N GLY A 143 8.88 -24.84 -29.93
CA GLY A 143 8.04 -25.49 -30.96
C GLY A 143 8.69 -25.54 -32.35
N LYS A 144 9.71 -24.72 -32.61
CA LYS A 144 10.49 -24.73 -33.86
C LYS A 144 11.66 -25.72 -33.85
N VAL A 145 12.09 -26.21 -32.68
CA VAL A 145 13.24 -27.12 -32.57
C VAL A 145 12.87 -28.55 -33.01
N SER A 146 11.58 -28.91 -32.98
CA SER A 146 11.11 -30.24 -33.41
C SER A 146 11.18 -30.48 -34.93
N PHE A 147 11.38 -29.45 -35.76
CA PHE A 147 11.42 -29.61 -37.22
C PHE A 147 12.83 -29.69 -37.80
N TYR A 148 13.87 -29.32 -37.04
CA TYR A 148 15.27 -29.30 -37.52
C TYR A 148 16.10 -30.51 -37.07
N LEU A 149 15.54 -31.41 -36.24
CA LEU A 149 16.20 -32.63 -35.78
C LEU A 149 15.66 -33.92 -36.45
N SER A 150 14.85 -33.78 -37.51
CA SER A 150 14.25 -34.90 -38.26
C SER A 150 14.70 -34.96 -39.73
N LEU A 151 15.84 -34.35 -40.07
CA LEU A 151 16.55 -34.48 -41.36
C LEU A 151 17.95 -35.04 -41.09
#